data_AF-A0A165ZVI7-F1
#
_entry.id   AF-A0A165ZVI7-F1
#
_cell.length_a   1.000
_cell.length_b   1.000
_cell.length_c   1.000
_cell.angle_alpha   90.00
_cell.angle_beta   90.00
_cell.angle_gamma   90.00
#
_symmetry.space_group_name_H-M   'P 1'
#
loop_
_entity.id
_entity.type
_entity.pdbx_description
1 polymer ?
#
loop_
_entity_poly.entity_id
_entity_poly.type
_entity_poly.pdbx_seq_one_letter_code
_entity_poly.pdbx_strand_id
1 'polypeptide(L)'
;MSSEHRLDLLSSGSGSLGSKARFRDIPQEIVCYILHGESIYDIVSLAQTSGRFYRLIKADRLVWQNSHDKLMLPLPTGHLLASIPVEDLFRIALRASSLHKAFQQTVTEPKRVVSIGNPDHRSTYHVPGGRWILYERQSQLRFRDMDKIPIQEGVLCDTQSTWEMQIEALGEGNVRCIELSPYQGILFSDNTTYVRDVQFPQGTEPPRYTPRFTSELASIKKIMKCVFDARDSCLLGLHRNLYSIVFLDLKRRLGAVLDLGFGPLNVRSDENI
;
A
#
# COMPACT_ATOMS: atom_id res chain seq x y z
N MET A 1 -11.03 -78.60 -17.43
CA MET A 1 -11.75 -77.36 -17.05
C MET A 1 -10.69 -76.40 -16.53
N SER A 2 -10.37 -75.24 -17.10
CA SER A 2 -10.88 -74.49 -18.25
C SER A 2 -9.74 -73.57 -18.73
N SER A 3 -9.42 -73.70 -20.02
CA SER A 3 -9.02 -72.66 -20.98
C SER A 3 -8.24 -71.41 -20.50
N GLU A 4 -6.95 -71.38 -20.85
CA GLU A 4 -6.27 -70.19 -21.32
C GLU A 4 -7.03 -69.58 -22.51
N HIS A 5 -7.40 -68.30 -22.41
CA HIS A 5 -7.85 -67.52 -23.57
C HIS A 5 -6.92 -66.34 -23.79
N ARG A 6 -6.08 -66.55 -24.80
CA ARG A 6 -5.30 -65.60 -25.59
C ARG A 6 -6.23 -64.50 -26.14
N LEU A 7 -5.87 -63.23 -25.93
CA LEU A 7 -6.29 -62.09 -26.76
C LEU A 7 -5.13 -61.09 -26.86
N ASP A 8 -4.14 -61.47 -27.63
CA ASP A 8 -3.47 -60.52 -28.52
C ASP A 8 -4.35 -60.46 -29.77
N LEU A 9 -4.78 -59.25 -30.18
CA LEU A 9 -4.92 -58.81 -31.58
C LEU A 9 -5.49 -57.38 -31.62
N LEU A 10 -4.67 -56.50 -32.21
CA LEU A 10 -5.05 -55.35 -33.05
C LEU A 10 -5.64 -54.11 -32.38
N SER A 11 -4.77 -53.12 -32.15
CA SER A 11 -5.05 -51.77 -32.66
C SER A 11 -3.75 -51.12 -33.13
N SER A 12 -3.29 -51.57 -34.29
CA SER A 12 -2.44 -50.78 -35.19
C SER A 12 -3.28 -49.67 -35.81
N GLY A 13 -3.67 -48.70 -35.00
CA GLY A 13 -4.20 -47.42 -35.44
C GLY A 13 -3.05 -46.43 -35.51
N SER A 14 -2.43 -46.30 -36.70
CA SER A 14 -1.56 -45.18 -37.05
C SER A 14 -2.37 -43.88 -37.21
N GLY A 15 -3.15 -43.54 -36.18
CA GLY A 15 -3.66 -42.20 -36.00
C GLY A 15 -2.50 -41.38 -35.44
N SER A 16 -2.07 -40.37 -36.18
CA SER A 16 -1.27 -39.26 -35.66
C SER A 16 -1.91 -38.80 -34.34
N LEU A 17 -1.42 -39.33 -33.21
CA LEU A 17 -1.69 -38.79 -31.90
C LEU A 17 -1.00 -37.43 -31.93
N GLY A 18 -1.76 -36.42 -32.36
CA GLY A 18 -1.31 -35.03 -32.31
C GLY A 18 -0.76 -34.83 -30.91
N SER A 19 0.55 -34.59 -30.83
CA SER A 19 1.25 -34.40 -29.57
C SER A 19 0.45 -33.38 -28.78
N LYS A 20 -0.27 -33.83 -27.75
CA LYS A 20 -1.04 -32.92 -26.90
C LYS A 20 -0.03 -31.96 -26.31
N ALA A 21 -0.04 -30.73 -26.78
CA ALA A 21 0.82 -29.68 -26.26
C ALA A 21 0.63 -29.65 -24.74
N ARG A 22 1.70 -29.95 -24.00
CA ARG A 22 1.62 -29.95 -22.55
C ARG A 22 1.75 -28.52 -22.12
N PHE A 23 1.04 -28.13 -21.07
CA PHE A 23 1.21 -26.79 -20.51
C PHE A 23 2.65 -26.51 -20.06
N ARG A 24 3.43 -27.57 -19.80
CA ARG A 24 4.87 -27.51 -19.51
C ARG A 24 5.71 -26.97 -20.68
N ASP A 25 5.21 -27.07 -21.90
CA ASP A 25 5.91 -26.70 -23.14
C ASP A 25 5.66 -25.24 -23.52
N ILE A 26 4.72 -24.56 -22.85
CA ILE A 26 4.38 -23.15 -23.10
C ILE A 26 5.53 -22.26 -22.60
N PRO A 27 6.06 -21.30 -23.38
CA PRO A 27 7.08 -20.37 -22.90
C PRO A 27 6.64 -19.59 -21.66
N GLN A 28 7.58 -19.25 -20.78
CA GLN A 28 7.26 -18.56 -19.51
C GLN A 28 6.60 -17.20 -19.73
N GLU A 29 6.97 -16.50 -20.81
CA GLU A 29 6.47 -15.18 -21.18
C GLU A 29 4.97 -15.26 -21.50
N ILE A 30 4.54 -16.34 -22.15
CA ILE A 30 3.13 -16.59 -22.45
C ILE A 30 2.36 -16.90 -21.15
N VAL A 31 2.97 -17.63 -20.21
CA VAL A 31 2.35 -17.84 -18.89
C VAL A 31 2.18 -16.52 -18.14
N CYS A 32 3.20 -15.66 -18.12
CA CYS A 32 3.09 -14.33 -17.48
C CYS A 32 2.04 -13.45 -18.17
N TYR A 33 1.93 -13.53 -19.50
CA TYR A 33 0.89 -12.82 -20.26
C TYR A 33 -0.51 -13.32 -19.93
N ILE A 34 -0.71 -14.63 -19.81
CA ILE A 34 -1.99 -15.22 -19.37
C ILE A 34 -2.35 -14.74 -17.96
N LEU A 35 -1.37 -14.60 -17.08
CA LEU A 35 -1.57 -14.13 -15.71
C LEU A 35 -1.75 -12.61 -15.58
N HIS A 36 -1.62 -11.86 -16.67
CA HIS A 36 -1.75 -10.41 -16.63
C HIS A 36 -3.19 -10.00 -16.33
N GLY A 37 -3.39 -9.27 -15.23
CA GLY A 37 -4.72 -8.84 -14.79
C GLY A 37 -5.47 -9.88 -13.94
N GLU A 38 -4.94 -11.09 -13.79
CA GLU A 38 -5.54 -12.11 -12.92
C GLU A 38 -5.52 -11.70 -11.44
N SER A 39 -6.40 -12.31 -10.63
CA SER A 39 -6.42 -12.03 -9.18
C SER A 39 -5.20 -12.64 -8.48
N ILE A 40 -4.80 -12.05 -7.35
CA ILE A 40 -3.77 -12.66 -6.48
C ILE A 40 -4.16 -14.09 -6.10
N TYR A 41 -5.45 -14.33 -5.86
CA TYR A 41 -5.97 -15.66 -5.52
C TYR A 41 -5.72 -16.68 -6.62
N ASP A 42 -6.01 -16.34 -7.87
CA ASP A 42 -5.85 -17.23 -9.02
C ASP A 42 -4.37 -17.46 -9.35
N ILE A 43 -3.56 -16.41 -9.28
CA ILE A 43 -2.10 -16.49 -9.42
C ILE A 43 -1.51 -17.46 -8.38
N VAL A 44 -1.88 -17.31 -7.10
CA VAL A 44 -1.43 -18.21 -6.02
C VAL A 44 -1.92 -19.63 -6.24
N SER A 45 -3.18 -19.81 -6.63
CA SER A 45 -3.76 -21.13 -6.90
C SER A 45 -3.00 -21.84 -8.02
N LEU A 46 -2.70 -21.15 -9.13
CA LEU A 46 -1.91 -21.70 -10.23
C LEU A 46 -0.50 -22.08 -9.77
N ALA A 47 0.17 -21.21 -9.01
CA ALA A 47 1.50 -21.48 -8.46
C ALA A 47 1.53 -22.76 -7.61
N GLN A 48 0.47 -23.02 -6.84
CA GLN A 48 0.34 -24.20 -5.99
C GLN A 48 0.09 -25.50 -6.77
N THR A 49 -0.33 -25.44 -8.04
CA THR A 49 -0.59 -26.65 -8.84
C THR A 49 0.67 -27.36 -9.32
N SER A 50 1.80 -26.65 -9.48
CA SER A 50 3.05 -27.26 -9.94
C SER A 50 4.31 -26.52 -9.52
N GLY A 51 5.38 -27.26 -9.28
CA GLY A 51 6.70 -26.67 -8.97
C GLY A 51 7.31 -25.83 -10.11
N ARG A 52 6.80 -25.96 -11.33
CA ARG A 52 7.19 -25.10 -12.46
C ARG A 52 6.57 -23.71 -12.32
N PHE A 53 5.24 -23.63 -12.14
CA PHE A 53 4.56 -22.35 -11.95
C PHE A 53 4.99 -21.68 -10.66
N TYR A 54 5.17 -22.44 -9.59
CA TYR A 54 5.71 -21.92 -8.34
C TYR A 54 7.03 -21.17 -8.57
N ARG A 55 8.00 -21.77 -9.28
CA ARG A 55 9.29 -21.13 -9.56
C ARG A 55 9.16 -19.90 -10.42
N LEU A 56 8.35 -19.96 -11.48
CA LEU A 56 8.10 -18.84 -12.40
C LEU A 56 7.47 -17.65 -11.66
N ILE A 57 6.34 -17.89 -10.98
CA ILE A 57 5.56 -16.85 -10.29
C ILE A 57 6.34 -16.26 -9.11
N LYS A 58 7.12 -17.07 -8.39
CA LYS A 58 7.97 -16.60 -7.28
C LYS A 58 9.12 -15.71 -7.75
N ALA A 59 9.60 -15.88 -8.97
CA ALA A 59 10.75 -15.14 -9.50
C ALA A 59 10.36 -13.87 -10.26
N ASP A 60 9.11 -13.73 -10.68
CA ASP A 60 8.66 -12.62 -11.53
C ASP A 60 7.81 -11.59 -10.76
N ARG A 61 8.34 -10.38 -10.59
CA ARG A 61 7.64 -9.25 -9.95
C ARG A 61 6.43 -8.78 -10.78
N LEU A 62 6.53 -8.83 -12.11
CA LEU A 62 5.54 -8.26 -13.01
C LEU A 62 4.19 -8.97 -12.88
N VAL A 63 4.20 -10.27 -12.61
CA VAL A 63 2.99 -11.06 -12.33
C VAL A 63 2.17 -10.41 -11.20
N TRP A 64 2.84 -9.97 -10.13
CA TRP A 64 2.18 -9.34 -8.98
C TRP A 64 1.79 -7.87 -9.26
N GLN A 65 2.64 -7.12 -9.97
CA GLN A 65 2.37 -5.71 -10.29
C GLN A 65 1.20 -5.54 -11.27
N ASN A 66 0.95 -6.55 -12.09
CA ASN A 66 -0.11 -6.56 -13.08
C ASN A 66 -1.39 -7.24 -12.60
N SER A 67 -1.44 -7.75 -11.37
CA SER A 67 -2.70 -8.25 -10.80
C SER A 67 -3.68 -7.09 -10.60
N HIS A 68 -4.98 -7.32 -10.83
CA HIS A 68 -5.97 -6.25 -10.70
C HIS A 68 -6.22 -5.84 -9.25
N ASP A 69 -6.00 -6.75 -8.31
CA ASP A 69 -6.21 -6.61 -6.88
C ASP A 69 -4.91 -6.40 -6.08
N LYS A 70 -3.81 -5.97 -6.74
CA LYS A 70 -2.47 -5.79 -6.12
C LYS A 70 -2.45 -4.92 -4.86
N LEU A 71 -3.39 -3.99 -4.72
CA LEU A 71 -3.53 -3.14 -3.54
C LEU A 71 -4.00 -3.91 -2.28
N MET A 72 -4.51 -5.13 -2.46
CA MET A 72 -4.93 -6.02 -1.37
C MET A 72 -3.76 -6.81 -0.76
N LEU A 73 -2.55 -6.72 -1.33
CA LEU A 73 -1.38 -7.37 -0.75
C LEU A 73 -1.05 -6.73 0.61
N PRO A 74 -0.93 -7.51 1.70
CA PRO A 74 -0.59 -7.00 3.03
C PRO A 74 0.91 -6.71 3.10
N LEU A 75 1.34 -5.62 2.47
CA LEU A 75 2.74 -5.20 2.42
C LEU A 75 3.26 -4.86 3.83
N PRO A 76 4.55 -5.12 4.12
CA PRO A 76 5.18 -4.65 5.36
C PRO A 76 5.12 -3.12 5.47
N THR A 77 5.26 -2.61 6.69
CA THR A 77 5.14 -1.17 6.92
C THR A 77 6.13 -0.35 6.13
N GLY A 78 5.64 0.71 5.48
CA GLY A 78 6.44 1.62 4.67
C GLY A 78 6.98 1.00 3.38
N HIS A 79 6.60 -0.22 3.02
CA HIS A 79 7.01 -0.84 1.77
C HIS A 79 5.95 -0.65 0.68
N LEU A 80 6.45 -0.35 -0.52
CA LEU A 80 5.72 -0.44 -1.78
C LEU A 80 5.94 -1.82 -2.39
N LEU A 81 5.03 -2.24 -3.26
CA LEU A 81 5.16 -3.50 -4.00
C LEU A 81 6.49 -3.60 -4.77
N ALA A 82 7.02 -2.48 -5.26
CA ALA A 82 8.32 -2.42 -5.94
C ALA A 82 9.52 -2.59 -4.99
N SER A 83 9.37 -2.21 -3.72
CA SER A 83 10.47 -2.18 -2.73
C SER A 83 10.66 -3.49 -1.95
N ILE A 84 9.76 -4.45 -2.08
CA ILE A 84 9.83 -5.74 -1.36
C ILE A 84 10.66 -6.72 -2.18
N PRO A 85 11.57 -7.52 -1.60
CA PRO A 85 12.26 -8.58 -2.33
C PRO A 85 11.28 -9.52 -3.06
N VAL A 86 11.59 -9.91 -4.31
CA VAL A 86 10.63 -10.65 -5.16
C VAL A 86 10.27 -12.01 -4.56
N GLU A 87 11.25 -12.64 -3.91
CA GLU A 87 11.14 -13.92 -3.22
C GLU A 87 10.12 -13.93 -2.06
N ASP A 88 9.83 -12.75 -1.49
CA ASP A 88 8.86 -12.58 -0.41
C ASP A 88 7.43 -12.35 -0.90
N LEU A 89 7.27 -11.92 -2.16
CA LEU A 89 5.95 -11.59 -2.72
C LEU A 89 5.01 -12.79 -2.70
N PHE A 90 5.51 -14.00 -3.00
CA PHE A 90 4.69 -15.20 -2.95
C PHE A 90 4.14 -15.49 -1.55
N ARG A 91 4.96 -15.28 -0.50
CA ARG A 91 4.54 -15.46 0.89
C ARG A 91 3.50 -14.41 1.31
N ILE A 92 3.68 -13.17 0.87
CA ILE A 92 2.72 -12.08 1.10
C ILE A 92 1.40 -12.37 0.39
N ALA A 93 1.45 -12.84 -0.86
CA ALA A 93 0.30 -13.24 -1.64
C ALA A 93 -0.45 -14.41 -0.99
N LEU A 94 0.24 -15.43 -0.48
CA LEU A 94 -0.38 -16.50 0.31
C LEU A 94 -1.15 -15.96 1.52
N ARG A 95 -0.58 -14.98 2.23
CA ARG A 95 -1.26 -14.31 3.35
C ARG A 95 -2.50 -13.55 2.86
N ALA A 96 -2.40 -12.83 1.75
CA ALA A 96 -3.53 -12.14 1.13
C ALA A 96 -4.67 -13.11 0.79
N SER A 97 -4.37 -14.24 0.13
CA SER A 97 -5.35 -15.29 -0.18
C SER A 97 -5.98 -15.89 1.08
N SER A 98 -5.19 -16.10 2.14
CA SER A 98 -5.73 -16.56 3.43
C SER A 98 -6.67 -15.55 4.08
N LEU A 99 -6.35 -14.25 4.01
CA LEU A 99 -7.22 -13.18 4.51
C LEU A 99 -8.50 -13.07 3.68
N HIS A 100 -8.39 -13.15 2.35
CA HIS A 100 -9.54 -13.16 1.46
C HIS A 100 -10.51 -14.30 1.79
N LYS A 101 -10.00 -15.53 1.97
CA LYS A 101 -10.82 -16.68 2.41
C LYS A 101 -11.46 -16.45 3.77
N ALA A 102 -10.73 -15.87 4.73
CA ALA A 102 -11.27 -15.60 6.06
C ALA A 102 -12.43 -14.59 5.99
N PHE A 103 -12.29 -13.51 5.22
CA PHE A 103 -13.34 -12.49 5.08
C PHE A 103 -14.58 -12.95 4.29
N GLN A 104 -14.51 -14.08 3.58
CA GLN A 104 -15.68 -14.70 2.95
C GLN A 104 -16.51 -15.54 3.92
N GLN A 105 -16.03 -15.78 5.15
CA GLN A 105 -16.76 -16.55 6.15
C GLN A 105 -17.89 -15.69 6.76
N THR A 106 -19.00 -16.34 7.12
CA THR A 106 -20.17 -15.67 7.73
C THR A 106 -19.83 -15.00 9.05
N VAL A 107 -18.88 -15.55 9.80
CA VAL A 107 -18.36 -15.01 11.05
C VAL A 107 -16.84 -14.99 10.94
N THR A 108 -16.24 -13.81 11.07
CA THR A 108 -14.78 -13.63 11.14
C THR A 108 -14.41 -13.09 12.52
N GLU A 109 -13.70 -13.89 13.32
CA GLU A 109 -13.20 -13.44 14.61
C GLU A 109 -11.85 -12.71 14.46
N PRO A 110 -11.71 -11.48 14.98
CA PRO A 110 -10.44 -10.77 14.94
C PRO A 110 -9.40 -11.50 15.80
N LYS A 111 -8.24 -11.82 15.21
CA LYS A 111 -7.12 -12.45 15.94
C LYS A 111 -6.61 -11.62 17.12
N ARG A 112 -6.76 -10.30 17.03
CA ARG A 112 -6.32 -9.36 18.04
C ARG A 112 -7.22 -8.14 18.00
N VAL A 113 -7.72 -7.76 19.16
CA VAL A 113 -8.42 -6.49 19.39
C VAL A 113 -7.56 -5.67 20.34
N VAL A 114 -7.22 -4.46 19.93
CA VAL A 114 -6.47 -3.53 20.77
C VAL A 114 -7.29 -2.26 20.93
N SER A 115 -7.49 -1.83 22.17
CA SER A 115 -8.04 -0.50 22.44
C SER A 115 -6.97 0.54 22.13
N ILE A 116 -7.17 1.31 21.07
CA ILE A 116 -6.26 2.39 20.67
C ILE A 116 -6.66 3.65 21.44
N GLY A 117 -6.52 3.59 22.78
CA GLY A 117 -6.56 4.74 23.69
C GLY A 117 -7.91 5.44 23.91
N ASN A 118 -7.86 6.46 24.77
CA ASN A 118 -8.99 7.24 25.29
C ASN A 118 -9.64 8.06 24.15
N PRO A 119 -10.97 8.33 24.16
CA PRO A 119 -11.65 9.21 23.21
C PRO A 119 -11.06 10.62 23.08
N ASP A 120 -10.17 11.04 24.00
CA ASP A 120 -9.44 12.31 23.93
C ASP A 120 -8.30 12.33 22.90
N HIS A 121 -7.94 11.20 22.30
CA HIS A 121 -6.96 11.18 21.19
C HIS A 121 -7.59 11.82 19.96
N ARG A 122 -7.28 13.10 19.75
CA ARG A 122 -7.84 13.94 18.67
C ARG A 122 -7.57 13.37 17.28
N SER A 123 -6.46 12.66 17.10
CA SER A 123 -6.14 12.04 15.81
C SER A 123 -5.26 10.79 15.96
N THR A 124 -5.69 9.72 15.31
CA THR A 124 -4.97 8.44 15.20
C THR A 124 -4.78 8.15 13.72
N TYR A 125 -3.57 7.82 13.32
CA TYR A 125 -3.20 7.58 11.93
C TYR A 125 -2.59 6.20 11.78
N HIS A 126 -3.18 5.40 10.90
CA HIS A 126 -2.66 4.09 10.56
C HIS A 126 -1.51 4.23 9.59
N VAL A 127 -0.34 3.68 9.96
CA VAL A 127 0.79 3.60 9.04
C VAL A 127 0.53 2.46 8.06
N PRO A 128 0.73 2.67 6.73
CA PRO A 128 0.62 1.60 5.76
C PRO A 128 1.38 0.34 6.20
N GLY A 129 0.79 -0.83 5.98
CA GLY A 129 1.28 -2.13 6.47
C GLY A 129 0.78 -2.55 7.86
N GLY A 130 0.09 -1.67 8.59
CA GLY A 130 -0.79 -2.03 9.72
C GLY A 130 -0.10 -2.40 11.04
N ARG A 131 1.23 -2.50 11.09
CA ARG A 131 1.97 -2.75 12.33
C ARG A 131 2.06 -1.51 13.23
N TRP A 132 2.18 -0.33 12.64
CA TRP A 132 2.45 0.90 13.39
C TRP A 132 1.25 1.84 13.36
N ILE A 133 1.06 2.53 14.47
CA ILE A 133 0.06 3.59 14.62
C ILE A 133 0.79 4.85 15.08
N LEU A 134 0.51 5.98 14.44
CA LEU A 134 0.89 7.30 14.91
C LEU A 134 -0.32 7.97 15.54
N TYR A 135 -0.12 8.74 16.61
CA TYR A 135 -1.20 9.45 17.28
C TYR A 135 -0.68 10.69 17.98
N GLU A 136 -1.55 11.68 18.13
CA GLU A 136 -1.23 12.90 18.87
C GLU A 136 -1.70 12.80 20.33
N ARG A 137 -0.83 13.19 21.26
CA ARG A 137 -1.19 13.35 22.68
C ARG A 137 -0.31 14.43 23.30
N GLN A 138 -0.93 15.40 23.99
CA GLN A 138 -0.22 16.45 24.73
C GLN A 138 0.81 17.20 23.87
N SER A 139 0.44 17.57 22.63
CA SER A 139 1.37 18.24 21.70
C SER A 139 2.62 17.41 21.39
N GLN A 140 2.46 16.09 21.35
CA GLN A 140 3.49 15.15 20.92
C GLN A 140 2.93 14.18 19.91
N LEU A 141 3.69 13.96 18.84
CA LEU A 141 3.48 12.87 17.92
C LEU A 141 4.11 11.63 18.54
N ARG A 142 3.29 10.63 18.80
CA ARG A 142 3.66 9.37 19.44
C ARG A 142 3.44 8.21 18.49
N PHE A 143 4.09 7.09 18.76
CA PHE A 143 3.91 5.86 18.01
C PHE A 143 3.56 4.69 18.92
N ARG A 144 2.87 3.69 18.36
CA ARG A 144 2.64 2.37 18.96
C ARG A 144 3.08 1.29 17.99
N ASP A 145 3.84 0.31 18.49
CA ASP A 145 4.15 -0.93 17.78
C ASP A 145 3.09 -1.98 18.15
N MET A 146 2.20 -2.27 17.20
CA MET A 146 1.10 -3.21 17.39
C MET A 146 1.55 -4.66 17.35
N ASP A 147 2.78 -4.99 16.97
CA ASP A 147 3.28 -6.36 17.00
C ASP A 147 3.88 -6.75 18.36
N LYS A 148 4.15 -5.79 19.25
CA LYS A 148 4.72 -6.05 20.59
C LYS A 148 3.63 -6.36 21.64
N ILE A 149 4.00 -7.19 22.60
CA ILE A 149 3.22 -7.54 23.79
C ILE A 149 4.15 -7.46 25.02
N PRO A 150 3.97 -6.49 25.93
CA PRO A 150 3.00 -5.40 25.87
C PRO A 150 3.25 -4.47 24.67
N ILE A 151 2.23 -3.68 24.29
CA ILE A 151 2.36 -2.69 23.21
C ILE A 151 3.47 -1.72 23.60
N GLN A 152 4.45 -1.57 22.72
CA GLN A 152 5.51 -0.59 22.90
C GLN A 152 5.03 0.76 22.39
N GLU A 153 5.14 1.80 23.21
CA GLU A 153 4.87 3.17 22.81
C GLU A 153 6.07 4.07 23.04
N GLY A 154 6.13 5.17 22.30
CA GLY A 154 7.18 6.17 22.42
C GLY A 154 6.78 7.51 21.83
N VAL A 155 7.62 8.52 22.08
CA VAL A 155 7.50 9.85 21.49
C VAL A 155 8.36 9.90 20.24
N LEU A 156 7.78 10.35 19.13
CA LEU A 156 8.50 10.59 17.89
C LEU A 156 9.05 12.02 17.84
N CYS A 157 8.20 13.00 18.12
CA CYS A 157 8.61 14.40 18.31
C CYS A 157 7.53 15.21 19.05
N ASP A 158 7.91 16.40 19.49
CA ASP A 158 6.95 17.42 19.91
C ASP A 158 6.26 18.02 18.67
N THR A 159 4.96 18.31 18.80
CA THR A 159 4.13 18.97 17.78
C THR A 159 3.74 20.37 18.29
N GLN A 160 3.71 21.36 17.41
CA GLN A 160 3.41 22.74 17.81
C GLN A 160 1.92 23.09 17.84
N SER A 161 1.05 22.19 17.35
CA SER A 161 -0.41 22.39 17.26
C SER A 161 -1.12 21.05 17.06
N THR A 162 -2.44 21.06 16.92
CA THR A 162 -3.24 19.90 16.50
C THR A 162 -3.32 19.84 14.99
N TRP A 163 -2.81 18.77 14.37
CA TRP A 163 -2.64 18.71 12.91
C TRP A 163 -3.64 17.76 12.29
N GLU A 164 -3.99 17.99 11.03
CA GLU A 164 -4.40 16.89 10.16
C GLU A 164 -3.14 16.30 9.55
N MET A 165 -2.94 14.99 9.68
CA MET A 165 -1.77 14.31 9.13
C MET A 165 -2.20 13.33 8.03
N GLN A 166 -1.48 13.38 6.92
CA GLN A 166 -1.54 12.38 5.88
C GLN A 166 -0.27 11.55 5.89
N ILE A 167 -0.43 10.26 5.62
CA ILE A 167 0.64 9.27 5.68
C ILE A 167 0.71 8.53 4.35
N GLU A 168 1.92 8.45 3.78
CA GLU A 168 2.18 7.70 2.55
C GLU A 168 3.43 6.83 2.66
N ALA A 169 3.40 5.62 2.11
CA ALA A 169 4.57 4.76 2.06
C ALA A 169 5.48 5.16 0.90
N LEU A 170 6.78 5.30 1.16
CA LEU A 170 7.77 5.65 0.14
C LEU A 170 8.60 4.44 -0.34
N GLY A 171 8.48 3.29 0.33
CA GLY A 171 9.30 2.11 0.07
C GLY A 171 10.40 1.92 1.13
N GLU A 172 10.90 0.68 1.22
CA GLU A 172 12.03 0.33 2.09
C GLU A 172 11.79 0.62 3.59
N GLY A 173 10.53 0.71 4.00
CA GLY A 173 10.15 1.06 5.37
C GLY A 173 10.07 2.56 5.65
N ASN A 174 10.30 3.41 4.64
CA ASN A 174 10.11 4.85 4.74
C ASN A 174 8.64 5.21 4.56
N VAL A 175 8.21 6.18 5.35
CA VAL A 175 6.86 6.70 5.36
C VAL A 175 6.92 8.21 5.42
N ARG A 176 6.24 8.88 4.50
CA ARG A 176 6.08 10.32 4.52
C ARG A 176 4.91 10.70 5.42
N CYS A 177 5.20 11.55 6.39
CA CYS A 177 4.22 12.25 7.22
C CYS A 177 4.08 13.67 6.71
N ILE A 178 2.86 14.03 6.31
CA ILE A 178 2.50 15.36 5.83
C ILE A 178 1.57 15.97 6.87
N GLU A 179 2.07 16.95 7.58
CA GLU A 179 1.35 17.66 8.62
C GLU A 179 0.77 18.96 8.04
N LEU A 180 -0.56 19.07 8.08
CA LEU A 180 -1.29 20.26 7.65
C LEU A 180 -1.55 21.13 8.89
N SER A 181 -0.93 22.31 8.93
CA SER A 181 -1.16 23.26 10.03
C SER A 181 -2.64 23.63 10.08
N PRO A 182 -3.31 23.51 11.25
CA PRO A 182 -4.70 23.89 11.37
C PRO A 182 -4.85 25.39 11.08
N TYR A 183 -5.95 25.73 10.42
CA TYR A 183 -6.31 27.11 10.12
C TYR A 183 -6.57 27.89 11.42
N GLN A 184 -5.65 28.77 11.82
CA GLN A 184 -5.83 29.64 12.98
C GLN A 184 -6.47 30.98 12.57
N GLY A 185 -7.80 30.99 12.44
CA GLY A 185 -8.61 32.23 12.43
C GLY A 185 -8.79 32.97 11.09
N ILE A 186 -9.70 33.95 11.08
CA ILE A 186 -10.24 34.68 9.89
C ILE A 186 -9.17 35.50 9.15
N LEU A 187 -8.03 35.77 9.80
CA LEU A 187 -6.89 36.42 9.16
C LEU A 187 -6.01 35.32 8.57
N PHE A 188 -5.99 35.26 7.23
CA PHE A 188 -5.26 34.33 6.34
C PHE A 188 -3.76 34.18 6.66
N SER A 189 -3.41 33.69 7.85
CA SER A 189 -2.04 33.38 8.22
C SER A 189 -1.53 32.25 7.34
N ASP A 190 -0.24 32.33 6.98
CA ASP A 190 0.44 31.43 6.04
C ASP A 190 0.24 29.95 6.43
N ASN A 191 -0.77 29.28 5.87
CA ASN A 191 -0.91 27.83 6.00
C ASN A 191 0.40 27.19 5.51
N THR A 192 1.10 26.60 6.47
CA THR A 192 2.37 25.95 6.25
C THR A 192 2.13 24.45 6.37
N THR A 193 2.42 23.73 5.30
CA THR A 193 2.45 22.27 5.29
C THR A 193 3.85 21.83 5.66
N TYR A 194 3.96 20.87 6.56
CA TYR A 194 5.23 20.35 7.03
C TYR A 194 5.36 18.92 6.56
N VAL A 195 6.51 18.59 5.97
CA VAL A 195 6.76 17.27 5.41
C VAL A 195 7.97 16.69 6.09
N ARG A 196 7.83 15.45 6.58
CA ARG A 196 8.91 14.67 7.16
C ARG A 196 8.80 13.24 6.69
N ASP A 197 9.95 12.61 6.49
CA ASP A 197 10.03 11.19 6.21
C ASP A 197 10.48 10.48 7.49
N VAL A 198 9.80 9.40 7.81
CA VAL A 198 10.00 8.57 9.00
C VAL A 198 10.33 7.17 8.52
N GLN A 199 11.51 6.67 8.91
CA GLN A 199 11.88 5.27 8.72
C GLN A 199 11.33 4.45 9.87
N PHE A 200 10.51 3.47 9.53
CA PHE A 200 10.04 2.48 10.48
C PHE A 200 10.96 1.26 10.51
N PRO A 201 11.17 0.66 11.70
CA PRO A 201 11.97 -0.55 11.86
C PRO A 201 11.40 -1.72 11.06
N GLN A 202 12.30 -2.46 10.39
CA GLN A 202 11.93 -3.67 9.68
C GLN A 202 11.85 -4.85 10.66
N GLY A 203 10.96 -5.81 10.43
CA GLY A 203 10.65 -6.91 11.39
C GLY A 203 11.84 -7.82 11.76
N THR A 204 12.95 -7.73 11.03
CA THR A 204 14.20 -8.46 11.28
C THR A 204 15.19 -7.70 12.17
N GLU A 205 14.94 -6.41 12.42
CA GLU A 205 15.84 -5.57 13.20
C GLU A 205 15.70 -5.83 14.71
N PRO A 206 16.77 -5.60 15.50
CA PRO A 206 16.75 -5.75 16.95
C PRO A 206 15.58 -5.00 17.61
N PRO A 207 15.11 -5.44 18.78
CA PRO A 207 13.95 -4.88 19.48
C PRO A 207 14.11 -3.41 19.94
N ARG A 208 15.27 -2.78 19.71
CA ARG A 208 15.57 -1.40 20.10
C ARG A 208 15.37 -0.38 18.99
N TYR A 209 15.06 -0.81 17.78
CA TYR A 209 14.82 0.13 16.70
C TYR A 209 13.43 0.76 16.90
N THR A 210 13.41 2.07 17.08
CA THR A 210 12.20 2.90 17.10
C THR A 210 12.10 3.65 15.77
N PRO A 211 10.90 4.08 15.36
CA PRO A 211 10.75 4.96 14.22
C PRO A 211 11.64 6.20 14.39
N ARG A 212 12.27 6.64 13.29
CA ARG A 212 13.21 7.78 13.29
C ARG A 212 13.01 8.64 12.06
N PHE A 213 13.25 9.94 12.18
CA PHE A 213 13.24 10.82 11.01
C PHE A 213 14.42 10.53 10.09
N THR A 214 14.16 10.49 8.79
CA THR A 214 15.18 10.35 7.74
C THR A 214 15.35 11.61 6.90
N SER A 215 14.45 12.59 7.05
CA SER A 215 14.58 13.89 6.40
C SER A 215 14.45 15.03 7.41
N GLU A 216 15.04 16.17 7.04
CA GLU A 216 14.80 17.43 7.73
C GLU A 216 13.37 17.89 7.51
N LEU A 217 12.86 18.67 8.45
CA LEU A 217 11.54 19.28 8.36
C LEU A 217 11.48 20.25 7.18
N ALA A 218 10.73 19.88 6.14
CA ALA A 218 10.46 20.77 5.02
C ALA A 218 9.17 21.55 5.29
N SER A 219 9.28 22.88 5.40
CA SER A 219 8.13 23.77 5.51
C SER A 219 7.73 24.30 4.14
N ILE A 220 6.48 24.09 3.76
CA ILE A 220 5.95 24.50 2.47
C ILE A 220 4.79 25.45 2.68
N LYS A 221 5.00 26.69 2.27
CA LYS A 221 3.94 27.69 2.24
C LYS A 221 3.01 27.43 1.05
N LYS A 222 1.71 27.70 1.20
CA LYS A 222 0.67 27.74 0.15
C LYS A 222 -0.12 26.46 -0.17
N ILE A 223 0.16 25.32 0.48
CA ILE A 223 -0.75 24.16 0.45
C ILE A 223 -1.72 24.32 1.62
N MET A 224 -3.04 24.38 1.33
CA MET A 224 -4.02 24.77 2.34
C MET A 224 -4.86 23.65 2.92
N LYS A 225 -5.19 22.61 2.14
CA LYS A 225 -6.35 21.78 2.50
C LYS A 225 -6.20 20.28 2.34
N CYS A 226 -5.49 19.83 1.32
CA CYS A 226 -5.30 18.40 1.10
C CYS A 226 -4.05 18.16 0.25
N VAL A 227 -3.36 17.07 0.54
CA VAL A 227 -2.44 16.45 -0.39
C VAL A 227 -3.18 15.26 -1.01
N PHE A 228 -3.26 15.22 -2.33
CA PHE A 228 -3.96 14.13 -3.01
C PHE A 228 -3.06 12.93 -3.25
N ASP A 229 -1.78 13.20 -3.50
CA ASP A 229 -0.82 12.18 -3.90
C ASP A 229 0.58 12.64 -3.50
N ALA A 230 1.36 11.78 -2.87
CA ALA A 230 2.73 12.05 -2.44
C ALA A 230 3.70 10.99 -2.96
N ARG A 231 3.70 10.74 -4.27
CA ARG A 231 4.60 9.74 -4.88
C ARG A 231 6.04 10.21 -4.92
N ASP A 232 6.93 9.37 -4.40
CA ASP A 232 8.38 9.55 -4.43
C ASP A 232 8.83 10.89 -3.81
N SER A 233 9.13 11.87 -4.65
CA SER A 233 9.52 13.23 -4.24
C SER A 233 8.49 14.28 -4.61
N CYS A 234 7.37 13.88 -5.20
CA CYS A 234 6.36 14.80 -5.70
C CYS A 234 5.21 14.88 -4.72
N LEU A 235 4.73 16.10 -4.42
CA LEU A 235 3.48 16.32 -3.72
C LEU A 235 2.50 17.01 -4.67
N LEU A 236 1.28 16.50 -4.70
CA LEU A 236 0.16 17.13 -5.37
C LEU A 236 -0.86 17.56 -4.33
N GLY A 237 -1.26 18.82 -4.31
CA GLY A 237 -2.26 19.32 -3.37
C GLY A 237 -3.09 20.47 -3.92
N LEU A 238 -4.10 20.90 -3.16
CA LEU A 238 -4.85 22.13 -3.49
C LEU A 238 -4.16 23.37 -2.94
N HIS A 239 -4.11 24.39 -3.79
CA HIS A 239 -3.70 25.74 -3.43
C HIS A 239 -4.80 26.46 -2.63
N ARG A 240 -4.42 27.58 -2.00
CA ARG A 240 -5.31 28.39 -1.13
C ARG A 240 -6.64 28.81 -1.74
N ASN A 241 -6.67 29.03 -3.05
CA ASN A 241 -7.86 29.48 -3.77
C ASN A 241 -8.80 28.33 -4.13
N LEU A 242 -8.48 27.06 -3.82
CA LEU A 242 -9.21 25.84 -4.22
C LEU A 242 -9.33 25.62 -5.74
N TYR A 243 -8.98 26.61 -6.54
CA TYR A 243 -9.02 26.58 -8.01
C TYR A 243 -7.66 26.33 -8.65
N SER A 244 -6.62 26.13 -7.84
CA SER A 244 -5.31 25.78 -8.37
C SER A 244 -4.76 24.53 -7.70
N ILE A 245 -4.07 23.73 -8.50
CA ILE A 245 -3.35 22.55 -8.06
C ILE A 245 -1.90 22.95 -7.86
N VAL A 246 -1.32 22.61 -6.71
CA VAL A 246 0.09 22.77 -6.44
C VAL A 246 0.78 21.44 -6.69
N PHE A 247 1.78 21.45 -7.56
CA PHE A 247 2.74 20.37 -7.72
C PHE A 247 4.05 20.80 -7.09
N LEU A 248 4.64 19.96 -6.25
CA LEU A 248 5.92 20.24 -5.60
C LEU A 248 6.87 19.08 -5.79
N ASP A 249 8.10 19.38 -6.21
CA ASP A 249 9.23 18.46 -6.16
C ASP A 249 10.03 18.77 -4.88
N LEU A 250 9.90 17.90 -3.88
CA LEU A 250 10.58 18.00 -2.59
C LEU A 250 12.10 17.86 -2.71
N LYS A 251 12.60 17.04 -3.66
CA LYS A 251 14.05 16.86 -3.85
C LYS A 251 14.67 18.13 -4.39
N ARG A 252 14.02 18.75 -5.37
CA ARG A 252 14.51 20.00 -5.99
C ARG A 252 14.09 21.24 -5.23
N ARG A 253 13.16 21.11 -4.29
CA ARG A 253 12.47 22.23 -3.61
C ARG A 253 11.85 23.20 -4.63
N LEU A 254 11.32 22.65 -5.72
CA LEU A 254 10.67 23.40 -6.78
C LEU A 254 9.17 23.13 -6.74
N GLY A 255 8.38 24.08 -7.21
CA GLY A 255 6.93 23.94 -7.27
C GLY A 255 6.34 24.61 -8.49
N ALA A 256 5.26 24.06 -9.00
CA ALA A 256 4.41 24.66 -10.00
C ALA A 256 2.99 24.80 -9.44
N VAL A 257 2.32 25.89 -9.77
CA VAL A 257 0.90 26.07 -9.48
C VAL A 257 0.16 26.08 -10.80
N LEU A 258 -0.69 25.08 -11.00
CA LEU A 258 -1.57 25.00 -12.15
C LEU A 258 -2.91 25.63 -11.75
N ASP A 259 -3.18 26.82 -12.29
CA ASP A 259 -4.50 27.42 -12.15
C ASP A 259 -5.49 26.72 -13.09
N LEU A 260 -6.60 26.22 -12.55
CA LEU A 260 -7.58 25.47 -13.33
C LEU A 260 -8.52 26.38 -14.12
N GLY A 261 -8.41 27.70 -13.97
CA GLY A 261 -9.19 28.68 -14.74
C GLY A 261 -10.68 28.72 -14.36
N PHE A 262 -11.12 27.86 -13.45
CA PHE A 262 -12.38 28.01 -12.73
C PHE A 262 -12.20 29.17 -11.75
N GLY A 263 -12.30 30.41 -12.23
CA GLY A 263 -12.45 31.54 -11.32
C GLY A 263 -13.62 31.27 -10.36
N PRO A 264 -13.72 31.99 -9.22
CA PRO A 264 -14.90 31.90 -8.39
C PRO A 264 -16.10 32.12 -9.31
N LEU A 265 -16.95 31.10 -9.45
CA LEU A 265 -18.26 31.29 -10.04
C LEU A 265 -18.84 32.42 -9.22
N ASN A 266 -19.01 33.60 -9.83
CA ASN A 266 -19.83 34.65 -9.26
C ASN A 266 -21.22 34.04 -9.21
N VAL A 267 -21.50 33.32 -8.11
CA VAL A 267 -22.84 32.95 -7.72
C VAL A 267 -23.48 34.30 -7.42
N ARG A 268 -24.07 34.90 -8.47
CA ARG A 268 -25.08 35.92 -8.26
C ARG A 268 -26.14 35.23 -7.42
N SER A 269 -26.17 35.57 -6.15
CA SER A 269 -27.37 35.40 -5.35
C SER A 269 -28.42 36.26 -6.03
N ASP A 270 -29.18 35.66 -6.95
CA ASP A 270 -30.46 36.20 -7.36
C ASP A 270 -31.37 36.11 -6.12
N GLU A 271 -31.25 37.11 -5.25
CA GLU A 271 -32.32 37.50 -4.35
C GLU A 271 -33.47 37.97 -5.25
N ASN A 272 -34.40 37.06 -5.55
CA ASN A 272 -35.85 37.27 -5.64
C ASN A 272 -36.51 36.11 -6.40
N ILE A 273 -36.99 35.11 -5.67
CA ILE A 273 -38.34 34.56 -5.81
C ILE A 273 -38.90 34.36 -4.39
#